data_AF-A0A820P0N3-F1
#
_entry.id   AF-A0A820P0N3-F1
#
_cell.length_a   1.000
_cell.length_b   1.000
_cell.length_c   1.000
_cell.angle_alpha   90.00
_cell.angle_beta   90.00
_cell.angle_gamma   90.00
#
_symmetry.space_group_name_H-M   'P 1'
#
loop_
_entity.id
_entity.type
_entity.pdbx_description
1 polymer ?
#
loop_
_entity_poly.entity_id
_entity_poly.type
_entity_poly.pdbx_seq_one_letter_code
_entity_poly.pdbx_strand_id
1 'polypeptide(L)'
;MTHHNCSKNKPVATTPSRQRAISSYCTQPSSSKECPLIQKRITEACVKYCAVDVRPFESVAGTGFQNLAKQLIYAGATLGTSINVSELLPHPSTISRNVE
;
A
#
# COMPACT_ATOMS: atom_id res chain seq x y z
N MET A 1 -5.79 51.09 9.77
CA MET A 1 -4.99 50.06 10.46
C MET A 1 -5.65 49.76 11.80
N THR A 2 -6.50 48.75 11.86
CA THR A 2 -7.21 48.35 13.08
C THR A 2 -6.29 47.52 13.95
N HIS A 3 -5.84 48.09 15.07
CA HIS A 3 -5.05 47.39 16.07
C HIS A 3 -5.96 46.40 16.80
N HIS A 4 -5.77 45.10 16.54
CA HIS A 4 -6.43 44.05 17.33
C HIS A 4 -5.74 43.94 18.70
N ASN A 5 -6.45 44.39 19.74
CA ASN A 5 -5.98 44.36 21.11
C ASN A 5 -6.26 42.98 21.72
N CYS A 6 -5.25 42.11 21.78
CA CYS A 6 -5.37 40.80 22.43
C CYS A 6 -5.17 40.97 23.94
N SER A 7 -6.27 40.90 24.70
CA SER A 7 -6.25 41.03 26.16
C SER A 7 -5.63 39.78 26.80
N LYS A 8 -4.56 39.97 27.58
CA LYS A 8 -3.90 38.93 28.37
C LYS A 8 -4.73 38.62 29.62
N ASN A 9 -5.69 37.70 29.53
CA ASN A 9 -6.38 37.19 30.71
C ASN A 9 -5.47 36.23 31.52
N LYS A 10 -5.42 36.43 32.84
CA LYS A 10 -4.73 35.57 33.83
C LYS A 10 -5.31 34.14 33.80
N PRO A 11 -4.53 33.10 34.16
CA PRO A 11 -4.99 31.73 34.09
C PRO A 11 -6.02 31.47 35.19
N VAL A 12 -7.27 31.25 34.80
CA VAL A 12 -8.28 30.61 35.66
C VAL A 12 -7.87 29.14 35.76
N ALA A 13 -7.68 28.67 36.99
CA ALA A 13 -7.45 27.27 37.30
C ALA A 13 -8.75 26.48 37.09
N THR A 14 -9.08 26.24 35.82
CA THR A 14 -10.08 25.26 35.42
C THR A 14 -9.31 24.00 35.08
N THR A 15 -9.61 22.92 35.81
CA THR A 15 -9.14 21.56 35.56
C THR A 15 -9.01 21.31 34.06
N PRO A 16 -7.84 20.93 33.53
CA PRO A 16 -7.64 20.86 32.10
C PRO A 16 -8.57 19.77 31.55
N SER A 17 -9.62 20.18 30.84
CA SER A 17 -10.27 19.26 29.92
C SER A 17 -9.17 18.84 28.97
N ARG A 18 -8.84 17.54 29.02
CA ARG A 18 -7.71 16.97 28.30
C ARG A 18 -7.97 17.17 26.81
N GLN A 19 -7.48 18.27 26.25
CA GLN A 19 -7.65 18.59 24.85
C GLN A 19 -6.99 17.45 24.09
N ARG A 20 -7.79 16.70 23.33
CA ARG A 20 -7.26 15.52 22.64
C ARG A 20 -6.23 16.01 21.63
N ALA A 21 -5.08 15.35 21.58
CA ALA A 21 -4.05 15.65 20.59
C ALA A 21 -4.66 15.59 19.18
N ILE A 22 -4.21 16.43 18.25
CA ILE A 22 -4.71 16.45 16.85
C ILE A 22 -4.60 15.05 16.23
N SER A 23 -3.57 14.28 16.60
CA SER A 23 -3.39 12.87 16.21
C SER A 23 -4.56 11.95 16.56
N SER A 24 -5.41 12.30 17.52
CA SER A 24 -6.63 11.54 17.87
C SER A 24 -7.79 11.73 16.88
N TYR A 25 -7.74 12.79 16.06
CA TYR A 25 -8.69 13.04 14.98
C TYR A 25 -8.16 12.54 13.63
N CYS A 26 -6.85 12.36 13.52
CA CYS A 26 -6.22 11.71 12.39
C CYS A 26 -6.11 10.21 12.69
N THR A 27 -7.11 9.43 12.30
CA THR A 27 -7.01 7.97 12.32
C THR A 27 -5.82 7.57 11.47
N GLN A 28 -4.69 7.25 12.09
CA GLN A 28 -3.60 6.58 11.37
C GLN A 28 -4.20 5.28 10.82
N PRO A 29 -4.06 4.98 9.51
CA PRO A 29 -4.52 3.70 8.99
C PRO A 29 -3.79 2.61 9.76
N SER A 30 -4.53 1.96 10.67
CA SER A 30 -4.01 0.84 11.44
C SER A 30 -3.50 -0.20 10.46
N SER A 31 -2.26 -0.61 10.63
CA SER A 31 -1.63 -1.70 9.91
C SER A 31 -2.62 -2.85 9.66
N SER A 32 -2.87 -3.09 8.36
CA SER A 32 -3.29 -4.36 7.76
C SER A 32 -4.43 -5.12 8.46
N LYS A 33 -5.67 -4.67 8.29
CA LYS A 33 -6.77 -5.64 8.16
C LYS A 33 -6.80 -6.10 6.72
N GLU A 34 -6.22 -7.27 6.46
CA GLU A 34 -6.33 -7.90 5.15
C GLU A 34 -7.82 -8.08 4.83
N CYS A 35 -8.27 -7.52 3.71
CA CYS A 35 -9.65 -7.65 3.28
C CYS A 35 -9.87 -9.10 2.81
N PRO A 36 -10.77 -9.89 3.46
CA PRO A 36 -10.95 -11.30 3.11
C PRO A 36 -11.33 -11.53 1.64
N LEU A 37 -12.05 -10.57 1.04
CA LEU A 37 -12.40 -10.59 -0.38
C LEU A 37 -11.16 -10.44 -1.28
N ILE A 38 -10.19 -9.63 -0.87
CA ILE A 38 -8.94 -9.44 -1.62
C ILE A 38 -8.09 -10.70 -1.51
N GLN A 39 -7.93 -11.25 -0.30
CA GLN A 39 -7.21 -12.51 -0.09
C GLN A 39 -7.75 -13.62 -0.99
N LYS A 40 -9.08 -13.81 -1.02
CA LYS A 40 -9.73 -14.81 -1.88
C LYS A 40 -9.39 -14.60 -3.36
N ARG A 41 -9.47 -13.37 -3.85
CA ARG A 41 -9.12 -13.03 -5.25
C ARG A 41 -7.65 -13.32 -5.56
N ILE A 42 -6.75 -13.02 -4.63
CA ILE A 42 -5.32 -13.32 -4.78
C ILE A 42 -5.10 -14.84 -4.81
N THR A 43 -5.74 -15.61 -3.93
CA THR A 43 -5.67 -17.07 -3.94
C THR A 43 -6.13 -17.64 -5.29
N GLU A 44 -7.28 -17.19 -5.81
CA GLU A 44 -7.79 -17.62 -7.11
C GLU A 44 -6.83 -17.26 -8.26
N ALA A 45 -6.20 -16.09 -8.20
CA ALA A 45 -5.20 -15.67 -9.18
C ALA A 45 -3.94 -16.54 -9.12
N CYS A 46 -3.44 -16.87 -7.93
CA CYS A 46 -2.31 -17.78 -7.74
C CYS A 46 -2.61 -19.19 -8.27
N VAL A 47 -3.81 -19.72 -8.01
CA VAL A 47 -4.22 -21.03 -8.55
C VAL A 47 -4.22 -21.00 -10.07
N LYS A 48 -4.78 -19.96 -10.69
CA LYS A 48 -4.79 -19.81 -12.16
C LYS A 48 -3.38 -19.69 -12.73
N TYR A 49 -2.53 -18.88 -12.10
CA TYR A 49 -1.12 -18.75 -12.48
C TYR A 49 -0.42 -20.11 -12.51
N CYS A 50 -0.54 -20.89 -11.43
CA CYS A 50 0.09 -22.21 -11.37
C CYS A 50 -0.50 -23.20 -12.39
N ALA A 51 -1.82 -23.19 -12.59
CA ALA A 51 -2.51 -24.12 -13.49
C ALA A 51 -2.27 -23.82 -14.97
N VAL A 52 -2.34 -22.54 -15.38
CA VAL A 52 -2.22 -22.12 -16.78
C VAL A 52 -0.77 -22.15 -17.23
N ASP A 53 0.16 -21.67 -16.40
CA ASP A 53 1.58 -21.55 -16.77
C ASP A 53 2.38 -22.82 -16.38
N VAL A 54 1.71 -23.85 -15.87
CA VAL A 54 2.30 -25.12 -15.40
C VAL A 54 3.46 -24.86 -14.43
N ARG A 55 3.18 -24.11 -13.36
CA ARG A 55 4.16 -23.76 -12.32
C ARG A 55 3.91 -24.55 -11.03
N PRO A 56 4.97 -24.97 -10.31
CA PRO A 56 4.82 -25.58 -9.00
C PRO A 56 4.17 -24.60 -8.02
N PHE A 57 3.37 -25.09 -7.07
CA PHE A 57 2.68 -24.22 -6.11
C PHE A 57 3.66 -23.44 -5.24
N GLU A 58 4.83 -24.00 -4.96
CA GLU A 58 5.92 -23.38 -4.21
C GLU A 58 6.46 -22.11 -4.90
N SER A 59 6.20 -21.91 -6.19
CA SER A 59 6.62 -20.71 -6.93
C SER A 59 6.12 -19.41 -6.29
N VAL A 60 4.90 -19.39 -5.74
CA VAL A 60 4.33 -18.19 -5.10
C VAL A 60 4.94 -17.90 -3.73
N ALA A 61 5.58 -18.90 -3.11
CA ALA A 61 6.31 -18.76 -1.86
C ALA A 61 7.77 -18.28 -2.07
N GLY A 62 8.27 -18.31 -3.30
CA GLY A 62 9.63 -17.88 -3.63
C GLY A 62 9.88 -16.40 -3.36
N THR A 63 11.03 -16.08 -2.76
CA THR A 63 11.42 -14.69 -2.45
C THR A 63 11.48 -13.79 -3.69
N GLY A 64 11.93 -14.33 -4.82
CA GLY A 64 11.93 -13.63 -6.11
C GLY A 64 10.52 -13.21 -6.56
N PHE A 65 9.55 -14.14 -6.48
CA PHE A 65 8.15 -13.85 -6.81
C PHE A 65 7.54 -12.80 -5.86
N GLN A 66 7.78 -12.92 -4.55
CA GLN A 66 7.30 -11.95 -3.58
C GLN A 66 7.86 -10.54 -3.80
N ASN A 67 9.15 -10.44 -4.15
CA ASN A 67 9.78 -9.16 -4.48
C ASN A 67 9.22 -8.57 -5.77
N LEU A 68 8.99 -9.39 -6.80
CA LEU A 68 8.30 -8.97 -8.02
C LEU A 68 6.88 -8.47 -7.72
N ALA A 69 6.11 -9.20 -6.93
CA ALA A 69 4.75 -8.82 -6.56
C ALA A 69 4.69 -7.46 -5.85
N LYS A 70 5.65 -7.17 -4.96
CA LYS A 70 5.76 -5.83 -4.32
C LYS A 70 5.98 -4.72 -5.35
N GLN A 71 6.83 -4.95 -6.34
CA GLN A 71 7.08 -3.96 -7.41
C GLN A 71 5.85 -3.77 -8.29
N LEU A 72 5.10 -4.83 -8.60
CA LEU A 72 3.85 -4.75 -9.36
C LEU A 72 2.76 -3.98 -8.59
N ILE A 73 2.64 -4.19 -7.27
CA ILE A 73 1.74 -3.42 -6.41
C ILE A 73 2.12 -1.94 -6.41
N TYR A 74 3.42 -1.63 -6.29
CA TYR A 74 3.92 -0.26 -6.35
C TYR A 74 3.64 0.40 -7.71
N ALA A 75 3.86 -0.33 -8.81
CA ALA A 75 3.54 0.14 -10.16
C ALA A 75 2.04 0.45 -10.29
N GLY A 76 1.16 -0.45 -9.82
CA GLY A 76 -0.29 -0.23 -9.83
C GLY A 76 -0.72 0.96 -8.96
N ALA A 77 -0.05 1.19 -7.82
CA ALA A 77 -0.30 2.36 -6.98
C ALA A 77 0.15 3.68 -7.64
N THR A 78 1.22 3.64 -8.43
CA THR A 78 1.82 4.83 -9.07
C THR A 78 1.11 5.21 -10.37
N LEU A 79 0.76 4.21 -11.17
CA LEU A 79 0.28 4.38 -12.54
C LEU A 79 -1.22 4.10 -12.68
N GLY A 80 -1.87 3.58 -11.64
CA GLY A 80 -3.30 3.23 -11.63
C GLY A 80 -3.60 1.85 -12.22
N THR A 81 -4.90 1.56 -12.43
CA THR A 81 -5.37 0.24 -12.86
C THR A 81 -5.55 0.09 -14.38
N SER A 82 -5.40 1.17 -15.15
CA SER A 82 -5.64 1.19 -16.60
C SER A 82 -4.40 0.84 -17.44
N ILE A 83 -3.35 0.30 -16.81
CA ILE A 83 -2.08 -0.01 -17.49
C ILE A 83 -2.22 -1.32 -18.26
N ASN A 84 -1.70 -1.33 -19.48
CA ASN A 84 -1.52 -2.55 -20.23
C ASN A 84 -0.35 -3.37 -19.66
N VAL A 85 -0.65 -4.54 -19.09
CA VAL A 85 0.36 -5.41 -18.45
C VAL A 85 1.42 -5.89 -19.46
N SER A 86 1.07 -6.06 -20.74
CA SER A 86 2.03 -6.49 -21.77
C SER A 86 3.09 -5.44 -22.09
N GLU A 87 2.81 -4.16 -21.83
CA GLU A 87 3.76 -3.07 -21.99
C GLU A 87 4.62 -2.88 -20.74
N LEU A 88 4.07 -3.21 -19.57
CA LEU A 88 4.79 -3.13 -18.30
C LEU A 88 5.82 -4.26 -18.14
N LEU A 89 5.45 -5.49 -18.52
CA LEU A 89 6.32 -6.66 -18.34
C LEU A 89 7.37 -6.74 -19.44
N PRO A 90 8.65 -7.00 -19.11
CA PRO A 90 9.69 -7.13 -20.12
C PRO A 90 9.52 -8.42 -20.92
N HIS A 91 9.92 -8.36 -22.19
CA HIS A 91 10.01 -9.55 -23.03
C HIS A 91 11.02 -10.55 -22.44
N PRO A 92 10.80 -11.89 -22.52
CA PRO A 92 11.70 -12.89 -21.95
C PRO A 92 13.17 -12.76 -22.38
N SER A 93 13.41 -12.33 -23.63
CA SER A 93 14.77 -12.09 -24.14
C SER A 93 15.49 -10.94 -23.43
N THR A 94 14.77 -9.94 -22.93
CA THR A 94 15.34 -8.87 -22.10
C THR A 94 15.79 -9.44 -20.76
N ILE A 95 14.97 -10.27 -20.12
CA ILE A 95 15.37 -10.93 -18.86
C ILE A 95 16.64 -11.74 -19.09
N SER A 96 16.68 -12.59 -20.12
CA SER A 96 17.83 -13.44 -20.43
C SER A 96 19.14 -12.68 -20.66
N ARG A 97 19.09 -11.43 -21.16
CA ARG A 97 20.27 -10.59 -21.39
C ARG A 97 20.73 -9.81 -20.16
N ASN A 98 19.90 -9.78 -19.12
CA ASN A 98 20.09 -8.97 -17.92
C ASN A 98 20.20 -9.85 -16.66
N VAL A 99 20.41 -11.16 -16.83
CA VAL A 99 20.82 -12.05 -15.74
C VAL A 99 22.32 -11.82 -15.53
N GLU A 100 22.69 -11.27 -14.38
CA GLU A 100 24.07 -11.14 -13.90
C GLU A 100 24.47 -12.37 -13.06
#